data_AF-A0A0G8ZJD1-F1
#
_entry.id   AF-A0A0G8ZJD1-F1
#
_cell.length_a   1.000
_cell.length_b   1.000
_cell.length_c   1.000
_cell.angle_alpha   90.00
_cell.angle_beta   90.00
_cell.angle_gamma   90.00
#
_symmetry.space_group_name_H-M   'P 1'
#
loop_
_entity.id
_entity.type
_entity.pdbx_description
1 polymer ?
#
loop_
_entity_poly.entity_id
_entity_poly.type
_entity_poly.pdbx_seq_one_letter_code
_entity_poly.pdbx_strand_id
1 'polypeptide(L)'
;MSFDNDPGYAESKAEQKWLDRHGYPNEKQLEAYMVAPEALLKQASSAGDKVAQTILDARLLPSDPMAQQRLVDAGAEGNLFALNMLASFQGGSESGDPVAAYAVSRVAEMRGDTRASVTREVMMSKSLSTEQRMLGESEALRLNAEIDRIYTSKHGRAPVLDKRPIGQ
;
A
#
# COMPACT_ATOMS: atom_id res chain seq x y z
N MET A 1 10.58 1.55 21.47
CA MET A 1 9.14 1.44 21.15
C MET A 1 8.83 -0.05 21.10
N SER A 2 7.86 -0.54 21.88
CA SER A 2 7.42 -1.94 21.74
C SER A 2 6.56 -2.03 20.48
N PHE A 3 6.87 -3.02 19.65
CA PHE A 3 6.24 -3.29 18.35
C PHE A 3 4.93 -4.09 18.49
N ASP A 4 4.50 -4.38 19.72
CA ASP A 4 3.43 -5.34 20.03
C ASP A 4 2.03 -4.91 19.57
N ASN A 5 1.88 -3.71 18.99
CA ASN A 5 0.62 -3.16 18.47
C ASN A 5 0.77 -2.44 17.13
N ASP A 6 1.88 -2.64 16.39
CA ASP A 6 1.99 -2.05 15.06
C ASP A 6 1.10 -2.83 14.07
N PRO A 7 0.10 -2.18 13.44
CA PRO A 7 -0.82 -2.83 12.50
C PRO A 7 -0.12 -3.43 11.26
N GLY A 8 1.17 -3.16 11.06
CA GLY A 8 2.02 -3.82 10.06
C GLY A 8 2.49 -5.23 10.46
N TYR A 9 2.42 -5.62 11.73
CA TYR A 9 2.92 -6.91 12.21
C TYR A 9 1.84 -7.99 12.25
N ALA A 10 2.27 -9.23 12.10
CA ALA A 10 1.41 -10.40 12.19
C ALA A 10 1.19 -10.82 13.65
N GLU A 11 -0.06 -11.10 14.00
CA GLU A 11 -0.46 -11.72 15.27
C GLU A 11 -0.50 -13.26 15.16
N SER A 12 -0.50 -13.79 13.94
CA SER A 12 -0.55 -15.24 13.67
C SER A 12 0.33 -15.64 12.48
N LYS A 13 0.66 -16.94 12.39
CA LYS A 13 1.34 -17.49 11.21
C LYS A 13 0.52 -17.37 9.92
N ALA A 14 -0.81 -17.39 10.05
CA ALA A 14 -1.71 -17.22 8.91
C ALA A 14 -1.63 -15.78 8.38
N GLU A 15 -1.60 -14.80 9.29
CA GLU A 15 -1.45 -13.39 8.96
C GLU A 15 -0.08 -13.11 8.35
N GLN A 16 1.00 -13.67 8.89
CA GLN A 16 2.33 -13.51 8.30
C GLN A 16 2.37 -14.00 6.85
N LYS A 17 1.84 -15.20 6.58
CA LYS A 17 1.75 -15.72 5.20
C LYS A 17 0.91 -14.83 4.29
N TRP A 18 -0.12 -14.18 4.83
CA TRP A 18 -0.94 -13.24 4.08
C TRP A 18 -0.13 -11.98 3.76
N LEU A 19 0.60 -11.40 4.74
CA LEU A 19 1.48 -10.25 4.56
C LEU A 19 2.58 -10.51 3.52
N ASP A 20 3.23 -11.68 3.60
CA ASP A 20 4.28 -12.09 2.65
C ASP A 20 3.76 -12.11 1.20
N ARG A 21 2.55 -12.64 0.98
CA ARG A 21 1.94 -12.69 -0.36
C ARG A 21 1.52 -11.32 -0.89
N HIS A 22 1.21 -10.39 0.01
CA HIS A 22 0.76 -9.04 -0.32
C HIS A 22 1.88 -7.99 -0.29
N GLY A 23 3.15 -8.44 -0.28
CA GLY A 23 4.31 -7.58 -0.50
C GLY A 23 4.76 -6.77 0.72
N TYR A 24 4.25 -7.07 1.91
CA TYR A 24 4.70 -6.40 3.13
C TYR A 24 6.13 -6.80 3.48
N PRO A 25 6.96 -5.86 3.95
CA PRO A 25 8.30 -6.18 4.43
C PRO A 25 8.21 -7.09 5.66
N ASN A 26 9.11 -8.06 5.76
CA ASN A 26 9.41 -8.65 7.06
C ASN A 26 10.31 -7.71 7.89
N GLU A 27 10.49 -8.03 9.17
CA GLU A 27 11.27 -7.21 10.12
C GLU A 27 12.68 -6.89 9.59
N LYS A 28 13.41 -7.88 9.06
CA LYS A 28 14.77 -7.67 8.52
C LYS A 28 14.78 -6.75 7.31
N GLN A 29 13.80 -6.88 6.41
CA GLN A 29 13.68 -6.01 5.25
C GLN A 29 13.32 -4.59 5.66
N LEU A 30 12.44 -4.43 6.65
CA LEU A 30 12.07 -3.13 7.18
C LEU A 30 13.29 -2.45 7.81
N GLU A 31 13.99 -3.13 8.71
CA GLU A 31 15.23 -2.63 9.34
C GLU A 31 16.29 -2.25 8.28
N ALA A 32 16.50 -3.10 7.27
CA ALA A 32 17.48 -2.85 6.24
C ALA A 32 17.11 -1.66 5.34
N TYR A 33 15.85 -1.53 4.95
CA TYR A 33 15.44 -0.63 3.87
C TYR A 33 14.89 0.72 4.35
N MET A 34 14.38 0.81 5.58
CA MET A 34 13.79 2.06 6.08
C MET A 34 14.77 3.24 6.01
N VAL A 35 16.05 2.99 6.30
CA VAL A 35 17.11 4.01 6.31
C VAL A 35 18.17 3.83 5.22
N ALA A 36 18.03 2.80 4.37
CA ALA A 36 18.97 2.57 3.26
C ALA A 36 18.97 3.77 2.29
N PRO A 37 20.09 4.14 1.65
CA PRO A 37 20.09 5.06 0.52
C PRO A 37 19.35 4.50 -0.69
N GLU A 38 18.80 5.36 -1.55
CA GLU A 38 18.10 4.95 -2.79
C GLU A 38 18.95 4.05 -3.68
N ALA A 39 20.27 4.27 -3.74
CA ALA A 39 21.18 3.43 -4.51
C ALA A 39 21.16 1.96 -4.06
N LEU A 40 21.05 1.70 -2.75
CA LEU A 40 20.95 0.34 -2.22
C LEU A 40 19.58 -0.27 -2.53
N LEU A 41 18.49 0.51 -2.41
CA LEU A 41 17.17 0.04 -2.81
C LEU A 41 17.09 -0.31 -4.29
N LYS A 42 17.73 0.51 -5.14
CA LYS A 42 17.83 0.28 -6.58
C LYS A 42 18.61 -0.99 -6.89
N GLN A 43 19.71 -1.24 -6.18
CA GLN A 43 20.48 -2.47 -6.32
C GLN A 43 19.65 -3.71 -5.91
N ALA A 44 18.99 -3.67 -4.76
CA ALA A 44 18.16 -4.78 -4.28
C ALA A 44 16.94 -5.04 -5.19
N SER A 45 16.28 -3.97 -5.64
CA SER A 45 15.20 -4.06 -6.63
C SER A 45 15.68 -4.68 -7.95
N SER A 46 16.85 -4.27 -8.45
CA SER A 46 17.42 -4.84 -9.68
C SER A 46 17.75 -6.33 -9.55
N ALA A 47 17.95 -6.81 -8.31
CA ALA A 47 18.12 -8.23 -7.98
C ALA A 47 16.78 -8.98 -7.78
N GLY A 48 15.64 -8.30 -7.95
CA GLY A 48 14.30 -8.88 -7.86
C GLY A 48 13.59 -8.68 -6.51
N ASP A 49 14.16 -7.92 -5.58
CA ASP A 49 13.51 -7.61 -4.30
C ASP A 49 12.35 -6.62 -4.52
N LYS A 50 11.12 -7.15 -4.51
CA LYS A 50 9.90 -6.36 -4.69
C LYS A 50 9.65 -5.38 -3.55
N VAL A 51 10.06 -5.71 -2.32
CA VAL A 51 9.92 -4.80 -1.16
C VAL A 51 10.83 -3.60 -1.36
N ALA A 52 12.08 -3.83 -1.77
CA ALA A 52 13.01 -2.74 -2.09
C ALA A 52 12.48 -1.86 -3.23
N GLN A 53 11.90 -2.46 -4.28
CA GLN A 53 11.26 -1.72 -5.37
C GLN A 53 10.10 -0.85 -4.87
N THR A 54 9.20 -1.38 -4.04
CA THR A 54 8.07 -0.63 -3.49
C THR A 54 8.51 0.54 -2.63
N ILE A 55 9.52 0.34 -1.76
CA ILE A 55 10.06 1.43 -0.92
C ILE A 55 10.76 2.48 -1.80
N LEU A 56 11.51 2.06 -2.83
CA LEU A 56 12.13 2.97 -3.78
C LEU A 56 11.09 3.82 -4.52
N ASP A 57 10.05 3.20 -5.08
CA ASP A 57 9.00 3.92 -5.77
C ASP A 57 8.28 4.90 -4.85
N ALA A 58 8.01 4.52 -3.60
CA ALA A 58 7.41 5.43 -2.62
C ALA A 58 8.29 6.66 -2.34
N ARG A 59 9.61 6.50 -2.31
CA ARG A 59 10.55 7.62 -2.13
C ARG A 59 10.67 8.52 -3.36
N LEU A 60 10.44 7.94 -4.53
CA LEU A 60 10.45 8.66 -5.79
C LEU A 60 9.13 9.40 -6.08
N LEU A 61 8.08 9.23 -5.27
CA LEU A 61 6.80 9.93 -5.44
C LEU A 61 6.89 11.46 -5.59
N PRO A 62 7.78 12.19 -4.88
CA PRO A 62 7.92 13.64 -5.05
C PRO A 62 8.57 14.07 -6.38
N SER A 63 9.34 13.19 -7.04
CA SER A 63 10.28 13.58 -8.09
C SER A 63 10.13 12.81 -9.40
N ASP A 64 9.56 11.60 -9.36
CA ASP A 64 9.33 10.76 -10.52
C ASP A 64 7.81 10.66 -10.82
N PRO A 65 7.34 11.23 -11.93
CA PRO A 65 5.91 11.20 -12.28
C PRO A 65 5.36 9.79 -12.52
N MET A 66 6.23 8.80 -12.77
CA MET A 66 5.82 7.41 -12.99
C MET A 66 5.76 6.59 -11.69
N ALA A 67 6.29 7.09 -10.57
CA ALA A 67 6.32 6.36 -9.30
C ALA A 67 4.92 5.98 -8.81
N GLN A 68 3.96 6.89 -8.92
CA GLN A 68 2.57 6.62 -8.55
C GLN A 68 1.98 5.48 -9.40
N GLN A 69 2.18 5.51 -10.71
CA GLN A 69 1.68 4.45 -11.59
C GLN A 69 2.30 3.09 -11.25
N ARG A 70 3.61 3.05 -10.98
CA ARG A 70 4.29 1.80 -10.59
C ARG A 70 3.75 1.20 -9.28
N LEU A 71 3.41 2.04 -8.30
CA LEU A 71 2.76 1.57 -7.07
C LEU A 71 1.33 1.07 -7.31
N VAL A 72 0.56 1.72 -8.19
CA VAL A 72 -0.78 1.26 -8.59
C VAL A 72 -0.70 -0.07 -9.33
N ASP A 73 0.24 -0.22 -10.27
CA ASP A 73 0.46 -1.46 -11.02
C ASP A 73 0.87 -2.60 -10.08
N ALA A 74 1.74 -2.32 -9.11
CA ALA A 74 2.09 -3.29 -8.07
C ALA A 74 0.87 -3.70 -7.24
N GLY A 75 0.01 -2.73 -6.87
CA GLY A 75 -1.26 -3.00 -6.20
C GLY A 75 -2.21 -3.86 -7.01
N ALA A 76 -2.25 -3.68 -8.34
CA ALA A 76 -3.00 -4.55 -9.24
C ALA A 76 -2.51 -5.99 -9.21
N GLU A 77 -1.20 -6.20 -9.07
CA GLU A 77 -0.58 -7.53 -8.88
C GLU A 77 -0.73 -8.07 -7.44
N GLY A 78 -1.48 -7.42 -6.57
CA GLY A 78 -1.75 -7.85 -5.20
C GLY A 78 -0.77 -7.33 -4.15
N ASN A 79 0.13 -6.40 -4.49
CA ASN A 79 1.00 -5.76 -3.52
C ASN A 79 0.25 -4.65 -2.75
N LEU A 80 -0.45 -5.03 -1.68
CA LEU A 80 -1.20 -4.07 -0.86
C LEU A 80 -0.29 -3.17 -0.03
N PHE A 81 0.95 -3.58 0.23
CA PHE A 81 1.96 -2.71 0.80
C PHE A 81 2.25 -1.50 -0.10
N ALA A 82 2.32 -1.68 -1.42
CA ALA A 82 2.49 -0.58 -2.37
C ALA A 82 1.33 0.43 -2.33
N LEU A 83 0.09 -0.04 -2.21
CA LEU A 83 -1.08 0.83 -2.03
C LEU A 83 -1.01 1.59 -0.69
N ASN A 84 -0.62 0.91 0.40
CA ASN A 84 -0.46 1.57 1.70
C ASN A 84 0.65 2.63 1.69
N MET A 85 1.77 2.39 1.01
CA MET A 85 2.83 3.40 0.85
C MET A 85 2.34 4.62 0.06
N LEU A 86 1.60 4.40 -1.04
CA LEU A 86 1.00 5.47 -1.82
C LEU A 86 -0.01 6.27 -0.99
N ALA A 87 -0.89 5.60 -0.26
CA ALA A 87 -1.86 6.23 0.63
C ALA A 87 -1.18 7.08 1.71
N SER A 88 -0.10 6.56 2.30
CA SER A 88 0.67 7.24 3.34
C SER A 88 1.36 8.50 2.81
N PHE A 89 1.93 8.45 1.61
CA PHE A 89 2.48 9.63 0.96
C PHE A 89 1.40 10.70 0.70
N GLN A 90 0.26 10.30 0.14
CA GLN A 90 -0.84 11.22 -0.16
C GLN A 90 -1.45 11.85 1.10
N GLY A 91 -1.48 11.12 2.24
CA GLY A 91 -2.06 11.61 3.49
C GLY A 91 -1.08 12.38 4.38
N GLY A 92 0.21 12.06 4.30
CA GLY A 92 1.25 12.55 5.21
C GLY A 92 2.20 13.60 4.63
N SER A 93 2.26 13.76 3.30
CA SER A 93 3.14 14.74 2.66
C SER A 93 2.43 16.07 2.37
N GLU A 94 3.19 17.17 2.33
CA GLU A 94 2.64 18.49 1.98
C GLU A 94 2.11 18.57 0.54
N SER A 95 2.71 17.80 -0.37
CA SER A 95 2.28 17.70 -1.77
C SER A 95 1.24 16.60 -2.02
N GLY A 96 0.74 15.97 -0.96
CA GLY A 96 -0.25 14.91 -1.03
C GLY A 96 -1.68 15.42 -1.15
N ASP A 97 -2.56 14.57 -1.68
CA ASP A 97 -4.00 14.77 -1.74
C ASP A 97 -4.71 13.86 -0.71
N PRO A 98 -5.33 14.44 0.34
CA PRO A 98 -6.00 13.66 1.38
C PRO A 98 -7.20 12.85 0.86
N VAL A 99 -7.86 13.28 -0.22
CA VAL A 99 -8.93 12.50 -0.87
C VAL A 99 -8.34 11.27 -1.57
N ALA A 100 -7.22 11.45 -2.27
CA ALA A 100 -6.49 10.34 -2.89
C ALA A 100 -5.95 9.36 -1.83
N ALA A 101 -5.43 9.87 -0.71
CA ALA A 101 -4.97 9.05 0.42
C ALA A 101 -6.08 8.13 0.94
N TYR A 102 -7.27 8.71 1.16
CA TYR A 102 -8.45 7.97 1.58
C TYR A 102 -8.84 6.92 0.54
N ALA A 103 -8.93 7.32 -0.73
CA ALA A 103 -9.35 6.44 -1.81
C ALA A 103 -8.43 5.22 -1.94
N VAL A 104 -7.11 5.43 -1.97
CA VAL A 104 -6.11 4.35 -2.09
C VAL A 104 -6.15 3.42 -0.87
N SER A 105 -6.25 3.96 0.35
CA SER A 105 -6.39 3.14 1.56
C SER A 105 -7.70 2.34 1.57
N ARG A 106 -8.80 2.93 1.07
CA ARG A 106 -10.09 2.24 0.93
C ARG A 106 -10.01 1.11 -0.09
N VAL A 107 -9.25 1.27 -1.16
CA VAL A 107 -8.95 0.17 -2.08
C VAL A 107 -8.18 -0.96 -1.39
N ALA A 108 -7.13 -0.66 -0.63
CA ALA A 108 -6.39 -1.69 0.10
C ALA A 108 -7.31 -2.50 1.04
N GLU A 109 -8.23 -1.81 1.72
CA GLU A 109 -9.25 -2.42 2.57
C GLU A 109 -10.20 -3.33 1.79
N MET A 110 -10.78 -2.84 0.68
CA MET A 110 -11.67 -3.62 -0.18
C MET A 110 -10.99 -4.87 -0.76
N ARG A 111 -9.67 -4.81 -0.95
CA ARG A 111 -8.84 -5.91 -1.48
C ARG A 111 -8.33 -6.87 -0.42
N GLY A 112 -8.62 -6.64 0.86
CA GLY A 112 -8.39 -7.62 1.93
C GLY A 112 -7.59 -7.11 3.13
N ASP A 113 -6.95 -5.95 3.05
CA ASP A 113 -6.24 -5.37 4.21
C ASP A 113 -7.21 -4.65 5.14
N THR A 114 -7.93 -5.40 5.98
CA THR A 114 -8.92 -4.82 6.90
C THR A 114 -8.31 -3.83 7.90
N ARG A 115 -7.01 -3.94 8.21
CA ARG A 115 -6.30 -2.95 9.07
C ARG A 115 -6.07 -1.61 8.36
N ALA A 116 -6.19 -1.55 7.03
CA ALA A 116 -6.08 -0.29 6.28
C ALA A 116 -7.11 0.76 6.74
N SER A 117 -8.27 0.32 7.24
CA SER A 117 -9.27 1.22 7.83
C SER A 117 -8.76 1.94 9.09
N VAL A 118 -8.01 1.24 9.93
CA VAL A 118 -7.42 1.78 11.17
C VAL A 118 -6.22 2.65 10.87
N THR A 119 -5.32 2.19 10.00
CA THR A 119 -4.12 2.96 9.64
C THR A 119 -4.46 4.24 8.87
N ARG A 120 -5.60 4.27 8.16
CA ARG A 120 -6.09 5.46 7.47
C ARG A 120 -6.22 6.67 8.38
N GLU A 121 -6.75 6.49 9.59
CA GLU A 121 -6.92 7.61 10.51
C GLU A 121 -5.58 8.11 11.06
N VAL A 122 -4.61 7.22 11.23
CA VAL A 122 -3.28 7.54 11.75
C VAL A 122 -2.40 8.23 10.70
N MET A 123 -2.47 7.81 9.43
CA MET A 123 -1.60 8.34 8.37
C MET A 123 -2.02 9.73 7.86
N MET A 124 -3.26 10.15 8.13
CA MET A 124 -3.78 11.41 7.61
C MET A 124 -3.37 12.57 8.52
N SER A 125 -2.59 13.50 7.98
CA SER A 125 -2.17 14.71 8.69
C SER A 125 -3.33 15.65 9.04
N LYS A 126 -4.48 15.53 8.36
CA LYS A 126 -5.69 16.31 8.58
C LYS A 126 -6.92 15.43 8.45
N SER A 127 -7.89 15.64 9.34
CA SER A 127 -9.21 15.03 9.23
C SER A 127 -9.91 15.52 7.96
N LEU A 128 -10.49 14.59 7.20
CA LEU A 128 -11.33 14.90 6.05
C LEU A 128 -12.68 15.48 6.49
N SER A 129 -13.17 16.46 5.74
CA SER A 129 -14.58 16.86 5.79
C SER A 129 -15.50 15.72 5.29
N THR A 130 -16.80 15.84 5.58
CA THR A 130 -17.79 14.89 5.09
C THR A 130 -17.79 14.80 3.57
N GLU A 131 -17.71 15.94 2.88
CA GLU A 131 -17.67 16.02 1.42
C GLU A 131 -16.42 15.32 0.87
N GLN A 132 -15.26 15.57 1.48
CA GLN A 132 -14.01 14.92 1.07
C GLN A 132 -14.04 13.41 1.29
N ARG A 133 -14.68 12.92 2.36
CA ARG A 133 -14.90 11.48 2.58
C ARG A 133 -15.81 10.88 1.52
N MET A 134 -16.91 11.55 1.16
CA MET A 134 -17.81 11.09 0.10
C MET A 134 -17.11 11.04 -1.26
N LEU A 135 -16.31 12.05 -1.59
CA LEU A 135 -15.48 12.05 -2.78
C LEU A 135 -14.45 10.91 -2.73
N GLY A 136 -13.80 10.70 -1.59
CA GLY A 136 -12.83 9.62 -1.39
C GLY A 136 -13.43 8.23 -1.58
N GLU A 137 -14.67 7.97 -1.10
CA GLU A 137 -15.38 6.71 -1.36
C GLU A 137 -15.69 6.51 -2.85
N SER A 138 -16.17 7.56 -3.54
CA SER A 138 -16.42 7.51 -4.98
C SER A 138 -15.15 7.20 -5.77
N GLU A 139 -14.05 7.89 -5.43
CA GLU A 139 -12.74 7.65 -6.05
C GLU A 139 -12.18 6.26 -5.73
N ALA A 140 -12.41 5.74 -4.52
CA ALA A 140 -12.02 4.38 -4.17
C ALA A 140 -12.70 3.33 -5.05
N LEU A 141 -14.01 3.47 -5.29
CA LEU A 141 -14.76 2.56 -6.15
C LEU A 141 -14.24 2.61 -7.59
N ARG A 142 -14.00 3.83 -8.11
CA ARG A 142 -13.45 4.04 -9.46
C ARG A 142 -12.05 3.45 -9.58
N LEU A 143 -11.16 3.71 -8.61
CA LEU A 143 -9.80 3.21 -8.58
C LEU A 143 -9.75 1.69 -8.45
N ASN A 144 -10.58 1.09 -7.61
CA ASN A 144 -10.64 -0.37 -7.48
C ASN A 144 -11.04 -1.03 -8.80
N ALA A 145 -12.03 -0.47 -9.50
CA ALA A 145 -12.45 -0.96 -10.81
C ALA A 145 -11.36 -0.77 -11.89
N GLU A 146 -10.56 0.29 -11.81
CA GLU A 146 -9.39 0.47 -12.69
C GLU A 146 -8.32 -0.60 -12.41
N ILE A 147 -8.00 -0.84 -11.14
CA ILE A 147 -7.02 -1.85 -10.73
C ILE A 147 -7.45 -3.26 -11.18
N ASP A 148 -8.75 -3.58 -11.08
CA ASP A 148 -9.29 -4.84 -11.60
C ASP A 148 -9.18 -4.94 -13.13
N ARG A 149 -9.37 -3.82 -13.84
CA ARG A 149 -9.16 -3.75 -15.30
C ARG A 149 -7.68 -3.96 -15.66
N ILE A 150 -6.75 -3.34 -14.94
CA ILE A 150 -5.30 -3.53 -15.13
C ILE A 150 -4.96 -5.02 -14.99
N TYR A 151 -5.37 -5.66 -13.89
CA TYR A 151 -5.10 -7.08 -13.67
C TYR A 151 -5.74 -7.96 -14.74
N THR A 152 -7.02 -7.75 -15.06
CA THR A 152 -7.77 -8.55 -16.02
C THR A 152 -7.19 -8.42 -17.43
N SER A 153 -6.76 -7.22 -17.82
CA SER A 153 -6.14 -6.98 -19.13
C SER A 153 -4.85 -7.79 -19.33
N LYS A 154 -4.10 -8.00 -18.24
CA LYS A 154 -2.82 -8.71 -18.25
C LYS A 154 -2.97 -10.23 -18.10
N HIS A 155 -3.91 -10.68 -17.26
CA HIS A 155 -4.04 -12.09 -16.87
C HIS A 155 -5.24 -12.80 -17.51
N GLY A 156 -6.14 -12.09 -18.18
CA GLY A 156 -7.33 -12.65 -18.82
C GLY A 156 -8.41 -13.17 -17.84
N ARG A 157 -8.28 -12.87 -16.55
CA ARG A 157 -9.19 -13.31 -15.48
C ARG A 157 -9.28 -12.28 -14.36
N ALA A 158 -10.37 -12.32 -13.60
CA ALA A 158 -10.54 -11.49 -12.41
C ALA A 158 -9.52 -11.87 -11.31
N PRO A 159 -9.10 -10.90 -10.48
CA PRO A 159 -8.24 -11.18 -9.32
C PRO A 159 -9.02 -11.98 -8.26
N VAL A 160 -8.31 -12.86 -7.56
CA VAL A 160 -8.85 -13.54 -6.37
C VAL A 160 -8.40 -12.74 -5.16
N LEU A 161 -9.37 -12.26 -4.38
CA LEU A 161 -9.11 -11.44 -3.19
C LEU A 161 -9.31 -12.30 -1.94
N ASP A 162 -8.31 -12.37 -1.06
CA ASP A 162 -8.40 -13.02 0.25
C ASP A 162 -8.23 -12.02 1.39
N LYS A 163 -9.08 -12.15 2.42
CA LYS A 163 -9.06 -11.24 3.58
C LYS A 163 -7.90 -11.56 4.51
N ARG A 164 -7.30 -10.51 5.09
CA ARG A 164 -6.28 -10.63 6.13
C ARG A 164 -6.85 -11.38 7.35
N PRO A 165 -6.25 -12.50 7.78
CA PRO A 165 -6.74 -13.30 8.91
C PRO A 165 -6.28 -12.70 10.24
N ILE A 166 -7.13 -11.87 10.86
CA ILE A 166 -6.87 -11.21 12.15
C ILE A 166 -7.57 -11.97 13.27
N GLY A 167 -6.92 -12.10 14.44
CA GLY A 167 -7.52 -12.69 15.64
C GLY A 167 -7.80 -14.20 15.54
N GLN A 168 -7.06 -14.92 14.68
CA GLN A 168 -7.14 -16.37 14.52
C GLN A 168 -6.00 -17.09 15.25
#